data_AF-A0AA40AAY5-F1
#
_entry.id   AF-A0AA40AAY5-F1
#
_cell.length_a   1.000
_cell.length_b   1.000
_cell.length_c   1.000
_cell.angle_alpha   90.00
_cell.angle_beta   90.00
_cell.angle_gamma   90.00
#
_symmetry.space_group_name_H-M   'P 1'
#
loop_
_entity.id
_entity.type
_entity.pdbx_description
1 polymer ?
#
loop_
_entity_poly.entity_id
_entity_poly.type
_entity_poly.pdbx_seq_one_letter_code
_entity_poly.pdbx_strand_id
1 'polypeptide(L)'
;MSSKEATHAIKGLQATQAHPPLRLEIDDWYTTASPDHQLQVTMFVLALMRFQAMSIYGSSYLPWHKINGAQKRMVGYCTHDSILFATWHRVYLLLSDVSVAVMVIAD
;
A
#
# COMPACT_ATOMS: atom_id res chain seq x y z
N MET A 1 -22.74 -6.18 21.45
CA MET A 1 -21.30 -6.30 21.66
C MET A 1 -20.60 -5.64 20.48
N SER A 2 -20.15 -4.39 20.64
CA SER A 2 -19.43 -3.66 19.60
C SER A 2 -18.03 -4.26 19.48
N SER A 3 -17.75 -4.92 18.36
CA SER A 3 -16.39 -5.32 18.02
C SER A 3 -15.54 -4.05 18.03
N LYS A 4 -14.46 -4.04 18.83
CA LYS A 4 -13.49 -2.95 18.81
C LYS A 4 -12.82 -2.94 17.44
N GLU A 5 -13.37 -2.17 16.50
CA GLU A 5 -12.74 -1.98 15.19
C GLU A 5 -11.38 -1.29 15.39
N ALA A 6 -10.31 -1.98 15.00
CA ALA A 6 -8.94 -1.68 15.34
C ALA A 6 -8.32 -0.60 14.43
N THR A 7 -7.54 0.31 15.02
CA THR A 7 -6.58 1.14 14.25
C THR A 7 -5.45 0.24 13.74
N HIS A 8 -5.03 0.42 12.49
CA HIS A 8 -3.97 -0.39 11.89
C HIS A 8 -2.66 0.39 11.86
N ALA A 9 -1.63 -0.11 12.54
CA ALA A 9 -0.32 0.52 12.54
C ALA A 9 0.43 0.20 11.25
N ILE A 10 0.81 1.22 10.48
CA ILE A 10 1.62 1.08 9.27
C ILE A 10 3.09 0.88 9.70
N LYS A 11 3.57 -0.37 9.64
CA LYS A 11 4.92 -0.74 10.09
C LYS A 11 5.89 -1.08 8.96
N GLY A 12 5.44 -1.08 7.71
CA GLY A 12 6.19 -1.65 6.59
C GLY A 12 6.30 -3.18 6.67
N LEU A 13 6.97 -3.77 5.67
CA LEU A 13 7.27 -5.19 5.66
C LEU A 13 8.25 -5.53 6.78
N GLN A 14 7.94 -6.56 7.56
CA GLN A 14 8.82 -7.03 8.63
C GLN A 14 9.98 -7.81 8.00
N ALA A 15 11.17 -7.24 8.06
CA ALA A 15 12.37 -7.91 7.56
C ALA A 15 12.84 -8.96 8.58
N THR A 16 13.06 -10.18 8.11
CA THR A 16 13.81 -11.22 8.85
C THR A 16 15.31 -11.12 8.60
N GLN A 17 15.71 -10.30 7.62
CA GLN A 17 17.09 -10.11 7.19
C GLN A 17 17.70 -8.82 7.80
N ALA A 18 19.03 -8.79 7.90
CA ALA A 18 19.78 -7.66 8.47
C ALA A 18 19.58 -6.34 7.71
N HIS A 19 19.25 -6.42 6.42
CA HIS A 19 18.91 -5.28 5.58
C HIS A 19 17.50 -5.43 5.02
N PRO A 20 16.69 -4.35 5.00
CA PRO A 20 15.39 -4.39 4.36
C PRO A 20 15.55 -4.63 2.85
N PRO A 21 14.60 -5.34 2.21
CA PRO A 21 14.63 -5.55 0.77
C PRO A 21 14.59 -4.23 0.01
N LEU A 22 15.30 -4.17 -1.10
CA LEU A 22 15.35 -2.99 -1.97
C LEU A 22 14.06 -2.87 -2.79
N ARG A 23 13.62 -1.63 -3.00
CA ARG A 23 12.65 -1.32 -4.06
C ARG A 23 13.44 -1.21 -5.36
N LEU A 24 13.15 -2.11 -6.29
CA LEU A 24 13.85 -2.20 -7.58
C LEU A 24 13.26 -1.22 -8.60
N GLU A 25 14.04 -0.93 -9.63
CA GLU A 25 13.54 -0.30 -10.86
C GLU A 25 12.56 -1.26 -11.55
N ILE A 26 11.42 -0.76 -12.02
CA ILE A 26 10.29 -1.60 -12.44
C ILE A 26 10.54 -2.30 -13.77
N ASP A 27 11.20 -1.65 -14.72
CA ASP A 27 11.51 -2.22 -16.04
C ASP A 27 12.56 -3.34 -15.90
N ASP A 28 13.60 -3.13 -15.09
CA ASP A 28 14.63 -4.12 -14.77
C ASP A 28 14.04 -5.33 -14.02
N TRP A 29 13.16 -5.07 -13.05
CA TRP A 29 12.49 -6.13 -12.29
C TRP A 29 11.52 -6.94 -13.17
N TYR A 30 10.79 -6.28 -14.08
CA TYR A 30 9.80 -6.92 -14.94
C TYR A 30 10.41 -7.70 -16.11
N THR A 31 11.46 -7.18 -16.75
CA THR A 31 12.00 -7.72 -18.01
C THR A 31 13.12 -8.74 -17.84
N THR A 32 13.66 -8.92 -16.63
CA THR A 32 14.76 -9.85 -16.39
C THR A 32 14.37 -11.32 -16.60
N ALA A 33 15.37 -12.16 -16.89
CA ALA A 33 15.23 -13.62 -16.97
C ALA A 33 15.32 -14.33 -15.60
N SER A 34 15.46 -13.59 -14.49
CA SER A 34 15.57 -14.17 -13.15
C SER A 34 14.28 -14.92 -12.76
N PRO A 35 14.34 -16.23 -12.41
CA PRO A 35 13.17 -16.98 -11.97
C PRO A 35 12.50 -16.38 -10.72
N ASP A 36 13.30 -15.83 -9.80
CA ASP A 36 12.77 -15.20 -8.58
C ASP A 36 11.97 -13.94 -8.92
N HIS A 37 12.42 -13.13 -9.88
CA HIS A 37 11.68 -11.94 -10.32
C HIS A 37 10.40 -12.33 -11.05
N GLN A 38 10.43 -13.38 -11.88
CA GLN A 38 9.23 -13.90 -12.55
C GLN A 38 8.17 -14.37 -11.56
N LEU A 39 8.58 -15.05 -10.48
CA LEU A 39 7.68 -15.41 -9.38
C LEU A 39 7.14 -14.17 -8.68
N GLN A 40 7.99 -13.20 -8.34
CA GLN A 40 7.56 -11.95 -7.70
C GLN A 40 6.57 -11.16 -8.56
N VAL A 41 6.79 -11.05 -9.87
CA VAL A 41 5.87 -10.40 -10.82
C VAL A 41 4.52 -11.10 -10.80
N THR A 42 4.51 -12.44 -10.87
CA THR A 42 3.29 -13.23 -10.81
C THR A 42 2.51 -12.96 -9.52
N MET A 43 3.19 -13.04 -8.37
CA MET A 43 2.57 -12.78 -7.07
C MET A 43 2.05 -11.34 -6.96
N PHE A 44 2.81 -10.36 -7.45
CA PHE A 44 2.43 -8.96 -7.44
C PHE A 44 1.16 -8.70 -8.27
N VAL A 45 1.10 -9.23 -9.50
CA VAL A 45 -0.07 -9.06 -10.37
C VAL A 45 -1.32 -9.69 -9.74
N LEU A 46 -1.22 -10.92 -9.22
CA LEU A 46 -2.34 -11.60 -8.56
C LEU A 46 -2.84 -10.83 -7.33
N ALA A 47 -1.91 -10.38 -6.49
CA ALA A 47 -2.24 -9.61 -5.30
C ALA A 47 -2.84 -8.24 -5.65
N LEU A 48 -2.31 -7.55 -6.67
CA LEU A 48 -2.84 -6.27 -7.13
C LEU A 48 -4.26 -6.41 -7.67
N MET A 49 -4.56 -7.47 -8.43
CA MET A 49 -5.91 -7.76 -8.90
C MET A 49 -6.88 -7.95 -7.72
N ARG A 50 -6.48 -8.70 -6.69
CA ARG A 50 -7.28 -8.88 -5.46
C ARG A 50 -7.45 -7.56 -4.72
N PHE A 51 -6.40 -6.74 -4.65
CA PHE A 51 -6.43 -5.43 -4.00
C PHE A 51 -7.43 -4.50 -4.67
N GLN A 52 -7.40 -4.44 -6.00
CA GLN A 52 -8.33 -3.62 -6.79
C GLN A 52 -9.77 -4.14 -6.73
N ALA A 53 -9.97 -5.46 -6.62
CA ALA A 53 -11.29 -6.05 -6.48
C ALA A 53 -11.94 -5.77 -5.10
N MET A 54 -11.14 -5.78 -4.03
CA MET A 54 -11.61 -5.50 -2.67
C MET A 54 -11.67 -4.00 -2.35
N SER A 55 -10.82 -3.21 -2.99
CA SER A 55 -10.88 -1.75 -2.94
C SER A 55 -11.97 -1.29 -3.88
N ILE A 56 -13.22 -1.25 -3.39
CA ILE A 56 -14.35 -0.65 -4.10
C ILE A 56 -13.89 0.74 -4.55
N TYR A 57 -13.75 0.92 -5.86
CA TYR A 57 -13.41 2.19 -6.47
C TYR A 57 -14.27 3.30 -5.89
N GLY A 58 -13.65 4.32 -5.30
CA GLY A 58 -14.31 5.62 -5.20
C GLY A 58 -14.04 6.41 -3.93
N SER A 59 -13.28 7.48 -4.13
CA SER A 59 -13.23 8.68 -3.31
C SER A 59 -12.53 8.59 -1.96
N SER A 60 -11.42 9.31 -1.89
CA SER A 60 -10.71 9.78 -0.69
C SER A 60 -11.56 10.61 0.30
N TYR A 61 -12.88 10.66 0.10
CA TYR A 61 -13.86 11.35 0.93
C TYR A 61 -14.51 10.41 1.96
N LEU A 62 -14.45 9.10 1.74
CA LEU A 62 -14.94 8.14 2.71
C LEU A 62 -13.99 8.08 3.91
N PRO A 63 -14.52 8.00 5.14
CA PRO A 63 -13.70 7.83 6.32
C PRO A 63 -12.79 6.61 6.20
N TRP A 64 -11.49 6.81 6.36
CA TRP A 64 -10.48 5.76 6.41
C TRP A 64 -9.93 5.69 7.84
N HIS A 65 -9.96 4.49 8.46
CA HIS A 65 -9.54 4.26 9.86
C HIS A 65 -10.10 5.27 10.89
N LYS A 66 -11.39 5.59 10.81
CA LYS A 66 -12.09 6.54 11.72
C LYS A 66 -11.59 7.98 11.63
N ILE A 67 -10.76 8.32 10.65
CA ILE A 67 -10.38 9.69 10.35
C ILE A 67 -11.38 10.20 9.33
N ASN A 68 -12.18 11.19 9.69
CA ASN A 68 -13.10 11.82 8.73
C ASN A 68 -12.28 12.50 7.63
N GLY A 69 -12.61 12.24 6.36
CA GLY A 69 -12.08 13.03 5.25
C GLY A 69 -12.48 14.50 5.39
N ALA A 70 -11.74 15.40 4.74
CA ALA A 70 -12.02 16.83 4.83
C ALA A 70 -13.44 17.13 4.30
N GLN A 71 -14.39 17.41 5.21
CA GLN A 71 -15.82 17.53 4.88
C GLN A 71 -16.19 18.73 4.00
N LYS A 72 -15.26 19.66 3.72
CA LYS A 72 -15.58 20.95 3.10
C LYS A 72 -15.05 21.18 1.68
N ARG A 73 -14.18 20.32 1.16
CA ARG A 73 -13.73 20.37 -0.23
C ARG A 73 -13.42 18.94 -0.66
N MET A 74 -13.59 18.64 -1.94
CA MET A 74 -13.17 17.41 -2.61
C MET A 74 -11.64 17.20 -2.56
N VAL A 75 -11.05 17.24 -1.37
CA VAL A 75 -9.62 17.07 -1.12
C VAL A 75 -9.48 15.80 -0.30
N GLY A 76 -8.74 14.83 -0.84
CA GLY A 76 -8.40 13.63 -0.11
C GLY A 76 -7.44 13.91 1.05
N TYR A 77 -6.98 12.85 1.71
CA TYR A 77 -6.00 12.94 2.80
C TYR A 77 -4.61 13.43 2.37
N CYS A 78 -4.31 13.42 1.07
CA CYS A 78 -3.01 13.78 0.52
C CYS A 78 -2.68 15.27 0.66
N THR A 79 -1.49 15.57 1.16
CA THR A 79 -0.98 16.95 1.19
C THR A 79 -0.37 17.29 -0.16
N HIS A 80 -0.75 18.44 -0.73
CA HIS A 80 -0.16 19.02 -1.94
C HIS A 80 0.22 20.47 -1.62
N ASP A 81 1.21 21.02 -2.32
CA ASP A 81 1.70 22.39 -2.10
C ASP A 81 2.09 22.65 -0.63
N SER A 82 2.72 21.66 0.00
CA SER A 82 3.12 21.69 1.41
C SER A 82 4.46 21.00 1.59
N ILE A 83 5.25 21.46 2.57
CA ILE A 83 6.49 20.79 3.00
C ILE A 83 6.25 19.34 3.46
N LEU A 84 5.00 19.00 3.82
CA LEU A 84 4.60 17.65 4.20
C LEU A 84 4.38 16.71 3.01
N PHE A 85 4.43 17.19 1.76
CA PHE A 85 4.17 16.38 0.58
C PHE A 85 5.02 15.10 0.57
N ALA A 86 6.34 15.24 0.75
CA ALA A 86 7.26 14.11 0.66
C ALA A 86 7.07 13.11 1.82
N THR A 87 6.88 13.60 3.04
CA THR A 87 6.73 12.72 4.22
C THR A 87 5.37 12.01 4.23
N TRP A 88 4.32 12.67 3.77
CA TRP A 88 2.99 12.07 3.64
C TRP A 88 2.98 10.95 2.60
N HIS A 89 3.50 11.22 1.38
CA HIS A 89 3.54 10.22 0.32
C HIS A 89 4.48 9.05 0.66
N ARG A 90 5.54 9.28 1.44
CA ARG A 90 6.41 8.18 1.92
C ARG A 90 5.63 7.16 2.74
N VAL A 91 4.80 7.60 3.68
CA VAL A 91 3.98 6.70 4.51
C VAL A 91 2.86 6.05 3.68
N TYR A 92 2.27 6.80 2.75
CA TYR A 92 1.27 6.25 1.83
C TYR A 92 1.82 5.11 0.97
N LEU A 93 3.02 5.27 0.39
CA LEU A 93 3.67 4.22 -0.38
C LEU A 93 3.97 2.97 0.49
N LEU A 94 4.39 3.17 1.74
CA LEU A 94 4.58 2.05 2.68
C LEU A 94 3.28 1.29 2.99
N LEU A 95 2.16 1.99 3.09
CA LEU A 95 0.84 1.37 3.26
C LEU A 95 0.46 0.54 2.04
N SER A 96 0.69 1.06 0.83
CA SER A 96 0.43 0.33 -0.41
C SER A 96 1.26 -0.94 -0.50
N ASP A 97 2.57 -0.86 -0.21
CA ASP A 97 3.47 -2.02 -0.22
C ASP A 97 2.97 -3.14 0.71
N VAL A 98 2.63 -2.79 1.96
CA VAL A 98 2.14 -3.76 2.95
C VAL A 98 0.80 -4.34 2.54
N SER A 99 -0.08 -3.54 1.95
CA SER A 99 -1.42 -3.99 1.55
C SER A 99 -1.35 -5.04 0.43
N VAL A 100 -0.49 -4.83 -0.57
CA VAL A 100 -0.25 -5.81 -1.63
C VAL A 100 0.44 -7.05 -1.07
N ALA A 101 1.45 -6.88 -0.21
CA ALA A 101 2.16 -8.02 0.38
C ALA A 101 1.29 -8.90 1.28
N VAL A 102 0.34 -8.32 2.04
CA VAL A 102 -0.62 -9.11 2.82
C VAL A 102 -1.47 -10.00 1.91
N MET A 103 -1.82 -9.53 0.71
CA MET A 103 -2.60 -10.33 -0.25
C MET A 103 -1.79 -11.44 -0.91
N VAL A 104 -0.46 -11.33 -0.91
CA VAL A 104 0.46 -12.40 -1.32
C VAL A 104 0.55 -13.51 -0.27
N ILE A 105 0.43 -13.17 1.02
CA ILE A 105 0.65 -14.11 2.14
C ILE A 105 -0.68 -14.71 2.66
N ALA A 106 -1.80 -14.03 2.47
CA ALA A 106 -3.10 -14.46 2.95
C ALA A 106 -3.79 -15.47 2.01
N ASP A 107 -3.50 -16.75 2.23
CA ASP A 107 -4.31 -17.90 1.83
C ASP A 107 -5.23 -18.36 2.97
#